data_AF-A0A9W9CIV3-F1
#
_entry.id   AF-A0A9W9CIV3-F1
#
_cell.length_a   1.000
_cell.length_b   1.000
_cell.length_c   1.000
_cell.angle_alpha   90.00
_cell.angle_beta   90.00
_cell.angle_gamma   90.00
#
_symmetry.space_group_name_H-M   'P 1'
#
loop_
_entity.id
_entity.type
_entity.pdbx_description
1 polymer ?
#
loop_
_entity_poly.entity_id
_entity_poly.type
_entity_poly.pdbx_seq_one_letter_code
_entity_poly.pdbx_strand_id
1 'polypeptide(L)'
;MASGQQRTGTFGYEHDRAFPLALQARSDWKRTVDETVAHLESLSKSGALFDLVRQHGGALLIRGLPITNAETYSRIAHAFGFAAHDEVGRPPIRTVLAKNVKTANEGPPELPIWPHNEYGWSTHSPAWLTFSCLAVPESGGATPIISSIGLAHKLEKEAPEFYRLLLQKGVRYLYRYGREQVESTTGASVFAAYGQHVQEGDDEATIKEKIETEVKRHSELFEWHQDGSLSVTHIVPSKELTLLYDHLTHHVK
;
A
#
# COMPACT_ATOMS: atom_id res chain seq x y z
N MET A 1 12.45 23.98 -4.96
CA MET A 1 12.03 22.56 -4.82
C MET A 1 13.17 21.81 -4.17
N ALA A 2 12.88 20.85 -3.30
CA ALA A 2 13.90 19.97 -2.73
C ALA A 2 14.42 19.00 -3.81
N SER A 3 15.65 18.51 -3.64
CA SER A 3 16.20 17.46 -4.50
C SER A 3 15.27 16.24 -4.55
N GLY A 4 15.01 15.72 -5.76
CA GLY A 4 14.13 14.58 -5.99
C GLY A 4 12.63 14.90 -6.10
N GLN A 5 12.17 16.11 -5.79
CA GLN A 5 10.76 16.50 -6.02
C GLN A 5 10.48 16.69 -7.51
N GLN A 6 9.35 16.19 -7.96
CA GLN A 6 8.84 16.35 -9.32
C GLN A 6 7.66 17.32 -9.36
N ARG A 7 7.15 17.58 -10.56
CA ARG A 7 6.09 18.55 -10.85
C ARG A 7 4.85 17.80 -11.33
N THR A 8 3.70 18.01 -10.69
CA THR A 8 2.46 17.30 -11.04
C THR A 8 2.01 17.60 -12.47
N GLY A 9 2.39 18.75 -13.05
CA GLY A 9 2.14 19.04 -14.46
C GLY A 9 2.78 18.04 -15.42
N THR A 10 3.90 17.40 -15.04
CA THR A 10 4.52 16.33 -15.85
C THR A 10 3.77 14.99 -15.77
N PHE A 11 2.79 14.88 -14.86
CA PHE A 11 1.97 13.69 -14.68
C PHE A 11 0.60 13.80 -15.34
N GLY A 12 0.34 14.90 -16.07
CA GLY A 12 -0.96 15.16 -16.68
C GLY A 12 -1.98 15.85 -15.75
N TYR A 13 -1.55 16.40 -14.61
CA TYR A 13 -2.40 17.25 -13.78
C TYR A 13 -2.54 18.64 -14.42
N GLU A 14 -3.75 19.20 -14.36
CA GLU A 14 -4.03 20.57 -14.82
C GLU A 14 -3.19 21.61 -14.06
N HIS A 15 -3.08 21.44 -12.74
CA HIS A 15 -2.35 22.35 -11.87
C HIS A 15 -0.96 21.82 -11.56
N ASP A 16 0.05 22.66 -11.78
CA ASP A 16 1.44 22.29 -11.56
C ASP A 16 1.92 22.60 -10.13
N ARG A 17 2.04 21.55 -9.32
CA ARG A 17 2.39 21.54 -7.89
C ARG A 17 3.61 20.65 -7.66
N ALA A 18 4.23 20.76 -6.49
CA ALA A 18 5.34 19.88 -6.11
C ALA A 18 4.81 18.50 -5.68
N PHE A 19 5.47 17.42 -6.12
CA PHE A 19 5.20 16.04 -5.70
C PHE A 19 6.48 15.38 -5.14
N PRO A 20 6.40 14.75 -3.95
CA PRO A 20 5.33 14.90 -2.96
C PRO A 20 5.33 16.31 -2.36
N LEU A 21 4.23 16.73 -1.73
CA LEU A 21 4.26 17.93 -0.88
C LEU A 21 5.05 17.62 0.39
N ALA A 22 6.11 18.39 0.62
CA ALA A 22 6.88 18.32 1.84
C ALA A 22 6.38 19.37 2.85
N LEU A 23 5.87 18.92 3.98
CA LEU A 23 5.46 19.73 5.12
C LEU A 23 6.52 19.61 6.23
N GLN A 24 6.76 20.73 6.92
CA GLN A 24 7.68 20.80 8.04
C GLN A 24 6.95 21.45 9.21
N ALA A 25 6.92 20.76 10.35
CA ALA A 25 6.49 21.38 11.60
C ALA A 25 7.39 22.59 11.88
N ARG A 26 6.78 23.71 12.28
CA ARG A 26 7.52 24.94 12.61
C ARG A 26 8.53 24.65 13.73
N SER A 27 9.67 25.33 13.73
CA SER A 27 10.72 25.12 14.74
C SER A 27 10.28 25.48 16.17
N ASP A 28 9.31 26.37 16.32
CA ASP A 28 8.69 26.75 17.59
C ASP A 28 7.53 25.82 18.01
N TRP A 29 7.22 24.82 17.19
CA TRP A 29 6.16 23.85 17.45
C TRP A 29 6.67 22.76 18.39
N LYS A 30 6.43 22.93 19.69
CA LYS A 30 6.82 21.99 20.75
C LYS A 30 5.61 21.24 21.31
N ARG A 31 4.80 20.65 20.43
CA ARG A 31 3.63 19.85 20.85
C ARG A 31 4.07 18.47 21.34
N THR A 32 3.41 18.01 22.38
CA THR A 32 3.44 16.62 22.82
C THR A 32 2.85 15.69 21.74
N VAL A 33 3.03 14.38 21.90
CA VAL A 33 2.40 13.38 21.03
C VAL A 33 0.87 13.54 21.06
N ASP A 34 0.29 13.76 22.24
CA ASP A 34 -1.16 13.89 22.43
C ASP A 34 -1.73 15.10 21.70
N GLU A 35 -1.07 16.26 21.84
CA GLU A 35 -1.46 17.48 21.13
C GLU A 35 -1.25 17.36 19.62
N THR A 36 -0.23 16.59 19.18
CA THR A 36 -0.02 16.28 17.77
C THR A 36 -1.15 15.42 17.21
N VAL A 37 -1.53 14.36 17.92
CA VAL A 37 -2.65 13.48 17.56
C VAL A 37 -3.93 14.30 17.44
N ALA A 38 -4.29 15.08 18.47
CA ALA A 38 -5.49 15.91 18.43
C ALA A 38 -5.50 16.90 17.26
N HIS A 39 -4.34 17.47 16.91
CA HIS A 39 -4.21 18.38 15.79
C HIS A 39 -4.38 17.67 14.43
N LEU A 40 -3.76 16.50 14.25
CA LEU A 40 -3.88 15.71 13.02
C LEU A 40 -5.29 15.15 12.85
N GLU A 41 -5.96 14.75 13.93
CA GLU A 41 -7.37 14.35 13.88
C GLU A 41 -8.26 15.51 13.44
N SER A 42 -8.02 16.72 13.94
CA SER A 42 -8.76 17.91 13.53
C SER A 42 -8.54 18.22 12.04
N LEU A 43 -7.30 18.14 11.56
CA LEU A 43 -6.98 18.34 10.14
C LEU A 43 -7.63 17.28 9.25
N SER A 44 -7.58 16.01 9.67
CA SER A 44 -8.18 14.89 8.92
C SER A 44 -9.70 15.02 8.85
N LYS A 45 -10.36 15.36 9.98
CA LYS A 45 -11.81 15.62 10.03
C LYS A 45 -12.23 16.81 9.17
N SER A 46 -11.37 17.83 9.06
CA SER A 46 -11.66 19.01 8.24
C SER A 46 -11.54 18.78 6.73
N GLY A 47 -10.91 17.68 6.29
CA GLY A 47 -10.61 17.43 4.88
C GLY A 47 -9.38 18.18 4.34
N ALA A 48 -8.90 19.22 5.03
CA ALA A 48 -7.82 20.08 4.55
C ALA A 48 -6.52 19.32 4.21
N LEU A 49 -6.19 18.27 4.98
CA LEU A 49 -5.02 17.44 4.69
C LEU A 49 -5.21 16.64 3.39
N PHE A 50 -6.39 16.10 3.16
CA PHE A 50 -6.71 15.30 1.97
C PHE A 50 -6.80 16.16 0.72
N ASP A 51 -7.26 17.41 0.85
CA ASP A 51 -7.19 18.38 -0.23
C ASP A 51 -5.75 18.65 -0.65
N LEU A 52 -4.84 18.81 0.31
CA LEU A 52 -3.42 18.95 0.02
C LEU A 52 -2.84 17.71 -0.66
N VAL A 53 -3.13 16.51 -0.15
CA VAL A 53 -2.71 15.24 -0.78
C VAL A 53 -3.15 15.21 -2.25
N ARG A 54 -4.43 15.49 -2.50
CA ARG A 54 -5.06 15.46 -3.82
C ARG A 54 -4.41 16.46 -4.78
N GLN A 55 -4.25 17.70 -4.35
CA GLN A 55 -3.65 18.78 -5.15
C GLN A 55 -2.17 18.52 -5.48
N HIS A 56 -1.48 17.78 -4.62
CA HIS A 56 -0.05 17.50 -4.75
C HIS A 56 0.26 16.10 -5.26
N GLY A 57 -0.68 15.45 -5.96
CA GLY A 57 -0.39 14.22 -6.70
C GLY A 57 -0.45 12.94 -5.89
N GLY A 58 -1.02 12.96 -4.67
CA GLY A 58 -1.33 11.77 -3.90
C GLY A 58 -0.35 11.42 -2.77
N ALA A 59 0.65 12.27 -2.47
CA ALA A 59 1.63 11.96 -1.42
C ALA A 59 2.09 13.20 -0.62
N LEU A 60 2.24 13.00 0.69
CA LEU A 60 2.80 13.98 1.63
C LEU A 60 4.04 13.42 2.32
N LEU A 61 5.01 14.30 2.59
CA LEU A 61 6.13 14.04 3.48
C LEU A 61 6.09 15.04 4.63
N ILE A 62 5.79 14.56 5.84
CA ILE A 62 5.66 15.42 7.03
C ILE A 62 6.88 15.21 7.92
N ARG A 63 7.61 16.30 8.19
CA ARG A 63 8.81 16.30 9.04
C ARG A 63 8.60 17.10 10.31
N GLY A 64 9.33 16.73 11.37
CA GLY A 64 9.31 17.42 12.67
C GLY A 64 8.16 17.04 13.59
N LEU A 65 7.49 15.90 13.34
CA LEU A 65 6.55 15.32 14.29
C LEU A 65 7.31 14.66 15.46
N PRO A 66 6.75 14.60 16.69
CA PRO A 66 7.38 13.98 17.85
C PRO A 66 7.30 12.45 17.80
N ILE A 67 7.77 11.85 16.70
CA ILE A 67 7.85 10.39 16.51
C ILE A 67 9.25 9.95 16.96
N THR A 68 9.32 9.13 18.01
CA THR A 68 10.58 8.65 18.58
C THR A 68 10.71 7.13 18.60
N ASN A 69 9.60 6.41 18.41
CA ASN A 69 9.54 4.95 18.41
C ASN A 69 8.26 4.47 17.69
N ALA A 70 8.10 3.14 17.59
CA ALA A 70 6.96 2.52 16.91
C ALA A 70 5.61 2.88 17.55
N GLU A 71 5.54 3.05 18.87
CA GLU A 71 4.28 3.36 19.57
C GLU A 71 3.83 4.81 19.33
N THR A 72 4.74 5.77 19.42
CA THR A 72 4.44 7.17 19.08
C THR A 72 4.08 7.30 17.61
N TYR A 73 4.74 6.55 16.72
CA TYR A 73 4.35 6.46 15.32
C TYR A 73 2.95 5.88 15.14
N SER A 74 2.64 4.75 15.79
CA SER A 74 1.32 4.12 15.73
C SER A 74 0.22 5.11 16.11
N ARG A 75 0.36 5.81 17.25
CA ARG A 75 -0.62 6.80 17.70
C ARG A 75 -0.82 7.93 16.68
N ILE A 76 0.27 8.45 16.12
CA ILE A 76 0.23 9.53 15.13
C ILE A 76 -0.36 9.05 13.79
N ALA A 77 -0.03 7.84 13.34
CA ALA A 77 -0.57 7.27 12.11
C ALA A 77 -2.10 7.03 12.20
N HIS A 78 -2.59 6.57 13.35
CA HIS A 78 -4.02 6.40 13.59
C HIS A 78 -4.78 7.75 13.60
N ALA A 79 -4.12 8.86 13.93
CA ALA A 79 -4.74 10.19 13.94
C ALA A 79 -5.21 10.66 12.55
N PHE A 80 -4.70 10.06 11.47
CA PHE A 80 -5.18 10.30 10.11
C PHE A 80 -6.57 9.68 9.83
N GLY A 81 -7.04 8.77 10.69
CA GLY A 81 -8.36 8.14 10.54
C GLY A 81 -8.45 7.12 9.42
N PHE A 82 -7.32 6.60 8.93
CA PHE A 82 -7.32 5.55 7.91
C PHE A 82 -7.81 4.23 8.48
N ALA A 83 -8.62 3.52 7.69
CA ALA A 83 -8.96 2.13 7.98
C ALA A 83 -7.68 1.29 7.90
N ALA A 84 -7.39 0.52 8.94
CA ALA A 84 -6.30 -0.44 8.90
C ALA A 84 -6.57 -1.48 7.82
N HIS A 85 -5.57 -1.74 6.98
CA HIS A 85 -5.66 -2.81 6.00
C HIS A 85 -5.52 -4.16 6.70
N ASP A 86 -6.43 -5.08 6.39
CA ASP A 86 -6.32 -6.46 6.80
C ASP A 86 -5.63 -7.27 5.70
N GLU A 87 -4.55 -7.95 6.02
CA GLU A 87 -3.67 -8.60 5.04
C GLU A 87 -4.23 -9.97 4.65
N VAL A 88 -4.39 -10.22 3.34
CA VAL A 88 -4.93 -11.49 2.83
C VAL A 88 -4.00 -12.09 1.77
N GLY A 89 -3.71 -13.39 1.88
CA GLY A 89 -3.14 -14.20 0.81
C GLY A 89 -1.63 -14.11 0.59
N ARG A 90 -0.92 -13.12 1.15
CA ARG A 90 0.56 -13.07 1.15
C ARG A 90 1.10 -12.23 2.31
N PRO A 91 0.97 -12.65 3.57
CA PRO A 91 1.69 -11.96 4.65
C PRO A 91 3.18 -12.30 4.51
N PRO A 92 4.08 -11.32 4.29
CA PRO A 92 5.50 -11.55 4.49
C PRO A 92 5.73 -11.83 5.99
N ILE A 93 6.83 -12.49 6.33
CA ILE A 93 7.30 -12.43 7.72
C ILE A 93 7.57 -10.95 8.02
N ARG A 94 6.86 -10.42 9.02
CA ARG A 94 6.91 -9.02 9.41
C ARG A 94 6.96 -8.96 10.92
N THR A 95 7.98 -8.31 11.45
CA THR A 95 8.03 -8.00 12.88
C THR A 95 7.00 -6.91 13.20
N VAL A 96 6.02 -7.26 14.05
CA VAL A 96 5.07 -6.29 14.61
C VAL A 96 5.80 -5.47 15.68
N LEU A 97 5.86 -4.15 15.50
CA LEU A 97 6.55 -3.23 16.42
C LEU A 97 5.60 -2.46 17.32
N ALA A 98 4.36 -2.25 16.86
CA ALA A 98 3.27 -1.60 17.59
C ALA A 98 1.94 -1.92 16.88
N LYS A 99 0.81 -1.47 17.43
CA LYS A 99 -0.50 -1.63 16.78
C LYS A 99 -0.48 -1.08 15.35
N ASN A 100 -0.79 -1.92 14.36
CA ASN A 100 -0.77 -1.60 12.92
C ASN A 100 0.56 -1.02 12.40
N VAL A 101 1.68 -1.30 13.08
CA VAL A 101 3.03 -0.89 12.66
C VAL A 101 3.91 -2.14 12.57
N LYS A 102 4.49 -2.34 11.39
CA LYS A 102 5.39 -3.45 11.07
C LYS A 102 6.65 -2.93 10.40
N THR A 103 7.72 -3.72 10.41
CA THR A 103 8.90 -3.50 9.57
C THR A 103 8.52 -3.49 8.08
N ALA A 104 9.15 -2.61 7.27
CA ALA A 104 8.75 -2.39 5.87
C ALA A 104 9.32 -3.42 4.88
N ASN A 105 10.56 -3.85 5.09
CA ASN A 105 11.21 -4.93 4.34
C ASN A 105 12.22 -5.61 5.28
N GLU A 106 12.17 -6.93 5.35
CA GLU A 106 13.15 -7.76 6.07
C GLU A 106 14.01 -8.58 5.09
N GLY A 107 13.85 -8.36 3.78
CA GLY A 107 14.70 -8.94 2.75
C GLY A 107 16.12 -8.35 2.76
N PRO A 108 17.06 -9.00 2.06
CA PRO A 108 18.46 -8.58 2.02
C PRO A 108 18.60 -7.12 1.53
N PRO A 109 19.36 -6.26 2.23
CA PRO A 109 19.46 -4.82 1.92
C PRO A 109 20.10 -4.51 0.57
N GLU A 110 20.85 -5.46 0.01
CA GLU A 110 21.50 -5.36 -1.30
C GLU A 110 20.54 -5.57 -2.48
N LEU A 111 19.36 -6.14 -2.25
CA LEU A 111 18.40 -6.41 -3.31
C LEU A 111 17.44 -5.23 -3.52
N PRO A 112 17.29 -4.73 -4.77
CA PRO A 112 16.35 -3.66 -5.03
C PRO A 112 14.92 -4.15 -4.92
N ILE A 113 14.06 -3.32 -4.33
CA ILE A 113 12.61 -3.46 -4.44
C ILE A 113 12.17 -2.70 -5.69
N TRP A 114 11.58 -3.42 -6.64
CA TRP A 114 11.05 -2.81 -7.86
C TRP A 114 9.80 -1.98 -7.59
N PRO A 115 9.52 -0.92 -8.37
CA PRO A 115 8.30 -0.13 -8.22
C PRO A 115 7.05 -1.01 -8.32
N HIS A 116 6.15 -0.85 -7.36
CA HIS A 116 4.86 -1.54 -7.31
C HIS A 116 3.87 -0.73 -6.47
N ASN A 117 2.59 -1.03 -6.63
CA ASN A 117 1.58 -0.63 -5.64
C ASN A 117 1.51 -1.72 -4.56
N GLU A 118 1.35 -1.32 -3.30
CA GLU A 118 1.14 -2.24 -2.17
C GLU A 118 -0.11 -3.09 -2.44
N TYR A 119 0.02 -4.42 -2.37
CA TYR A 119 -1.03 -5.37 -2.80
C TYR A 119 -1.59 -5.13 -4.22
N GLY A 120 -0.81 -4.57 -5.16
CA GLY A 120 -1.27 -4.28 -6.53
C GLY A 120 -1.67 -5.50 -7.38
N TRP A 121 -1.49 -6.71 -6.86
CA TRP A 121 -1.94 -7.98 -7.43
C TRP A 121 -3.31 -8.44 -6.90
N SER A 122 -3.90 -7.73 -5.93
CA SER A 122 -5.15 -8.06 -5.24
C SER A 122 -6.19 -6.96 -5.44
N THR A 123 -7.47 -7.31 -5.51
CA THR A 123 -8.58 -6.35 -5.43
C THR A 123 -8.87 -5.89 -4.00
N HIS A 124 -8.27 -6.57 -3.02
CA HIS A 124 -8.25 -6.18 -1.61
C HIS A 124 -6.88 -5.57 -1.32
N SER A 125 -6.75 -4.26 -1.55
CA SER A 125 -5.52 -3.49 -1.40
C SER A 125 -5.73 -2.31 -0.43
N PRO A 126 -4.66 -1.78 0.20
CA PRO A 126 -4.78 -0.62 1.06
C PRO A 126 -5.02 0.65 0.24
N ALA A 127 -5.96 1.48 0.68
CA ALA A 127 -6.17 2.82 0.10
C ALA A 127 -5.06 3.82 0.50
N TRP A 128 -4.42 3.60 1.65
CA TRP A 128 -3.39 4.46 2.22
C TRP A 128 -2.23 3.64 2.77
N LEU A 129 -1.03 4.19 2.60
CA LEU A 129 0.18 3.65 3.18
C LEU A 129 0.94 4.78 3.87
N THR A 130 1.39 4.54 5.10
CA THR A 130 2.20 5.49 5.86
C THR A 130 3.56 4.88 6.17
N PHE A 131 4.61 5.69 6.04
CA PHE A 131 5.98 5.30 6.38
C PHE A 131 6.54 6.22 7.45
N SER A 132 7.38 5.66 8.33
CA SER A 132 8.15 6.43 9.30
C SER A 132 9.58 5.89 9.37
N CYS A 133 10.54 6.81 9.36
CA CYS A 133 11.95 6.51 9.51
C CYS A 133 12.33 6.61 10.99
N LEU A 134 12.32 5.47 11.70
CA LEU A 134 12.71 5.42 13.12
C LEU A 134 14.24 5.42 13.31
N ALA A 135 14.98 4.93 12.31
CA ALA A 135 16.44 4.94 12.26
C ALA A 135 16.88 5.35 10.85
N VAL A 136 17.66 6.42 10.75
CA VAL A 136 18.17 6.92 9.46
C VAL A 136 19.37 6.07 9.06
N PRO A 137 19.38 5.46 7.86
CA PRO A 137 20.52 4.68 7.39
C PRO A 137 21.72 5.61 7.10
N GLU A 138 22.94 5.11 7.28
CA GLU A 138 24.17 5.86 6.96
C GLU A 138 24.25 6.22 5.46
N SER A 139 23.79 5.32 4.60
CA SER A 139 23.66 5.52 3.16
C SER A 139 22.56 4.62 2.57
N GLY A 140 22.03 4.99 1.40
CA GLY A 140 20.96 4.23 0.76
C GLY A 140 19.64 4.26 1.55
N GLY A 141 18.85 3.19 1.48
CA GLY A 141 17.62 3.00 2.26
C GLY A 141 16.49 4.00 1.98
N ALA A 142 16.63 4.85 0.95
CA ALA A 142 15.55 5.70 0.49
C ALA A 142 14.39 4.85 -0.04
N THR A 143 13.16 5.32 0.17
CA THR A 143 11.95 4.74 -0.44
C THR A 143 11.51 5.64 -1.59
N PRO A 144 11.88 5.33 -2.86
CA PRO A 144 11.42 6.10 -4.00
C PRO A 144 9.91 5.95 -4.15
N ILE A 145 9.23 7.06 -4.46
CA ILE A 145 7.80 7.07 -4.79
C ILE A 145 7.61 7.60 -6.21
N ILE A 146 6.64 7.04 -6.93
CA ILE A 146 6.34 7.37 -8.33
C ILE A 146 4.83 7.60 -8.45
N SER A 147 4.42 8.54 -9.30
CA SER A 147 3.00 8.74 -9.60
C SER A 147 2.51 7.68 -10.61
N SER A 148 1.62 6.78 -10.17
CA SER A 148 0.94 5.83 -11.05
C SER A 148 0.05 6.53 -12.09
N ILE A 149 -0.44 7.74 -11.80
CA ILE A 149 -1.18 8.59 -12.75
C ILE A 149 -0.24 9.10 -13.84
N GLY A 150 0.93 9.62 -13.45
CA GLY A 150 1.94 10.05 -14.43
C GLY A 150 2.43 8.89 -15.31
N LEU A 151 2.59 7.70 -14.72
CA LEU A 151 2.91 6.49 -15.48
C LEU A 151 1.80 6.13 -16.47
N ALA A 152 0.53 6.18 -16.05
CA ALA A 152 -0.61 5.90 -16.93
C ALA A 152 -0.68 6.88 -18.10
N HIS A 153 -0.52 8.18 -17.85
CA HIS A 153 -0.52 9.21 -18.89
C HIS A 153 0.62 9.00 -19.90
N LYS A 154 1.81 8.66 -19.40
CA LYS A 154 2.95 8.33 -20.27
C LYS A 154 2.68 7.08 -21.10
N LEU A 155 2.09 6.05 -20.49
CA LEU A 155 1.78 4.79 -21.16
C LEU A 155 0.70 4.96 -22.24
N GLU A 156 -0.33 5.77 -21.97
CA GLU A 156 -1.35 6.13 -22.96
C GLU A 156 -0.71 6.79 -24.20
N LYS A 157 0.22 7.71 -23.99
CA LYS A 157 0.91 8.41 -25.09
C LYS A 157 1.88 7.51 -25.85
N GLU A 158 2.67 6.69 -25.15
CA GLU A 158 3.76 5.91 -25.74
C GLU A 158 3.30 4.54 -26.28
N ALA A 159 2.24 3.96 -25.71
CA ALA A 159 1.72 2.65 -26.09
C ALA A 159 0.18 2.60 -25.98
N PRO A 160 -0.56 3.39 -26.78
CA PRO A 160 -2.02 3.57 -26.64
C PRO A 160 -2.82 2.26 -26.76
N GLU A 161 -2.44 1.36 -27.66
CA GLU A 161 -3.13 0.07 -27.80
C GLU A 161 -2.91 -0.84 -26.59
N PHE A 162 -1.71 -0.83 -26.02
CA PHE A 162 -1.43 -1.58 -24.80
C PHE A 162 -2.20 -0.99 -23.61
N TYR A 163 -2.21 0.33 -23.46
CA TYR A 163 -3.03 1.02 -22.46
C TYR A 163 -4.51 0.67 -22.59
N ARG A 164 -5.07 0.70 -23.80
CA ARG A 164 -6.46 0.30 -24.06
C ARG A 164 -6.73 -1.16 -23.68
N LEU A 165 -5.81 -2.08 -24.00
CA LEU A 165 -5.92 -3.48 -23.62
C LEU A 165 -5.87 -3.68 -22.11
N LEU A 166 -5.01 -2.95 -21.39
CA LEU A 166 -4.96 -2.96 -19.93
C LEU A 166 -6.29 -2.51 -19.33
N LEU A 167 -6.85 -1.39 -19.79
CA LEU A 167 -8.15 -0.91 -19.31
C LEU A 167 -9.29 -1.90 -19.57
N GLN A 168 -9.25 -2.61 -20.71
CA GLN A 168 -10.27 -3.58 -21.08
C GLN A 168 -10.14 -4.91 -20.33
N LYS A 169 -8.91 -5.42 -20.15
CA LYS A 169 -8.65 -6.79 -19.69
C LYS A 169 -8.15 -6.88 -18.24
N GLY A 170 -7.59 -5.80 -17.70
CA GLY A 170 -6.87 -5.83 -16.43
C GLY A 170 -5.56 -6.63 -16.51
N VAL A 171 -5.04 -6.99 -15.35
CA VAL A 171 -3.83 -7.82 -15.20
C VAL A 171 -4.18 -9.09 -14.43
N ARG A 172 -3.72 -10.24 -14.94
CA ARG A 172 -3.91 -11.54 -14.29
C ARG A 172 -2.65 -11.95 -13.53
N TYR A 173 -2.81 -12.24 -12.25
CA TYR A 173 -1.79 -12.85 -11.39
C TYR A 173 -2.22 -14.27 -11.05
N LEU A 174 -1.29 -15.21 -11.03
CA LEU A 174 -1.52 -16.59 -10.58
C LEU A 174 -0.47 -16.92 -9.53
N TYR A 175 -0.92 -17.23 -8.32
CA TYR A 175 -0.06 -17.68 -7.24
C TYR A 175 -0.38 -19.14 -6.90
N ARG A 176 0.67 -19.94 -6.73
CA ARG A 176 0.57 -21.30 -6.19
C ARG A 176 1.18 -21.30 -4.80
N TYR A 177 0.40 -21.81 -3.85
CA TYR A 177 0.73 -21.90 -2.43
C TYR A 177 0.92 -23.36 -2.06
N GLY A 178 2.16 -23.75 -1.77
CA GLY A 178 2.47 -25.09 -1.26
C GLY A 178 1.95 -25.28 0.17
N ARG A 179 1.89 -26.52 0.67
CA ARG A 179 1.52 -26.78 2.08
C ARG A 179 2.66 -26.53 3.04
N GLU A 180 3.88 -26.80 2.62
CA GLU A 180 5.07 -26.65 3.45
C GLU A 180 5.37 -25.17 3.70
N GLN A 181 5.81 -24.87 4.92
CA GLN A 181 6.29 -23.54 5.25
C GLN A 181 7.54 -23.22 4.44
N VAL A 182 7.56 -22.02 3.87
CA VAL A 182 8.68 -21.51 3.08
C VAL A 182 9.18 -20.23 3.72
N GLU A 183 10.49 -20.16 3.97
CA GLU A 183 11.17 -18.91 4.29
C GLU A 183 11.39 -18.15 2.98
N SER A 184 10.51 -17.20 2.69
CA SER A 184 10.60 -16.39 1.48
C SER A 184 10.14 -14.96 1.74
N THR A 185 10.77 -14.01 1.06
CA THR A 185 10.31 -12.61 1.02
C THR A 185 9.10 -12.42 0.09
N THR A 186 8.77 -13.41 -0.75
CA THR A 186 7.75 -13.28 -1.81
C THR A 186 6.79 -14.47 -1.93
N GLY A 187 7.01 -15.53 -1.15
CA GLY A 187 6.22 -16.77 -1.15
C GLY A 187 5.69 -17.09 0.25
N ALA A 188 4.56 -17.79 0.29
CA ALA A 188 3.93 -18.24 1.52
C ALA A 188 3.37 -19.64 1.31
N SER A 189 3.27 -20.42 2.39
CA SER A 189 2.46 -21.64 2.39
C SER A 189 0.97 -21.29 2.34
N VAL A 190 0.13 -22.29 2.02
CA VAL A 190 -1.33 -22.17 2.11
C VAL A 190 -1.76 -21.69 3.49
N PHE A 191 -1.15 -22.25 4.55
CA PHE A 191 -1.50 -21.93 5.93
C PHE A 191 -1.01 -20.55 6.35
N ALA A 192 0.16 -20.13 5.89
CA ALA A 192 0.63 -18.77 6.12
C ALA A 192 -0.24 -17.74 5.39
N ALA A 193 -0.71 -18.07 4.18
CA ALA A 193 -1.50 -17.16 3.35
C ALA A 193 -2.97 -17.04 3.77
N TYR A 194 -3.59 -18.15 4.21
CA TYR A 194 -5.05 -18.28 4.39
C TYR A 194 -5.46 -19.12 5.61
N GLY A 195 -4.52 -19.52 6.46
CA GLY A 195 -4.75 -20.46 7.56
C GLY A 195 -5.11 -19.82 8.91
N GLN A 196 -5.34 -18.51 8.99
CA GLN A 196 -5.59 -17.76 10.23
C GLN A 196 -6.75 -18.28 11.09
N HIS A 197 -7.67 -19.04 10.51
CA HIS A 197 -8.84 -19.60 11.20
C HIS A 197 -8.81 -21.13 11.29
N VAL A 198 -7.77 -21.77 10.73
CA VAL A 198 -7.53 -23.21 10.85
C VAL A 198 -7.06 -23.50 12.28
N GLN A 199 -7.64 -24.54 12.87
CA GLN A 199 -7.36 -24.97 14.25
C GLN A 199 -6.77 -26.37 14.27
N GLU A 200 -6.01 -26.66 15.32
CA GLU A 200 -5.52 -28.01 15.57
C GLU A 200 -6.70 -28.98 15.72
N GLY A 201 -6.67 -30.07 14.95
CA GLY A 201 -7.73 -31.08 14.95
C GLY A 201 -8.83 -30.88 13.89
N ASP A 202 -8.81 -29.79 13.12
CA ASP A 202 -9.68 -29.66 11.95
C ASP A 202 -9.39 -30.80 10.95
N ASP A 203 -10.46 -31.39 10.39
CA ASP A 203 -10.31 -32.32 9.27
C ASP A 203 -10.01 -31.57 7.95
N GLU A 204 -9.54 -32.30 6.93
CA GLU A 204 -9.12 -31.68 5.66
C GLU A 204 -10.28 -30.95 4.95
N ALA A 205 -11.53 -31.37 5.13
CA ALA A 205 -12.69 -30.70 4.55
C ALA A 205 -12.91 -29.32 5.22
N THR A 206 -12.86 -29.29 6.55
CA THR A 206 -12.99 -28.07 7.35
C THR A 206 -11.83 -27.11 7.09
N ILE A 207 -10.60 -27.62 6.97
CA ILE A 207 -9.42 -26.83 6.61
C ILE A 207 -9.64 -26.11 5.27
N LYS A 208 -10.08 -26.85 4.25
CA LYS A 208 -10.34 -26.29 2.92
C LYS A 208 -11.44 -25.24 2.96
N GLU A 209 -12.55 -25.50 3.64
CA GLU A 209 -13.65 -24.52 3.77
C GLU A 209 -13.20 -23.20 4.40
N LYS A 210 -12.40 -23.28 5.48
CA LYS A 210 -11.85 -22.10 6.15
C LYS A 210 -10.88 -21.33 5.26
N ILE A 211 -9.98 -22.02 4.56
CA ILE A 211 -9.05 -21.40 3.61
C ILE A 211 -9.80 -20.75 2.45
N GLU A 212 -10.79 -21.43 1.87
CA GLU A 212 -11.59 -20.89 0.79
C GLU A 212 -12.39 -19.65 1.20
N THR A 213 -12.86 -19.61 2.47
CA THR A 213 -13.51 -18.41 3.02
C THR A 213 -12.58 -17.21 2.96
N GLU A 214 -11.29 -17.38 3.29
CA GLU A 214 -10.30 -16.31 3.23
C GLU A 214 -9.91 -15.95 1.79
N VAL A 215 -9.77 -16.93 0.90
CA VAL A 215 -9.50 -16.71 -0.53
C VAL A 215 -10.64 -15.93 -1.18
N LYS A 216 -11.91 -16.23 -0.85
CA LYS A 216 -13.09 -15.54 -1.40
C LYS A 216 -13.20 -14.07 -0.99
N ARG A 217 -12.40 -13.61 -0.02
CA ARG A 217 -12.31 -12.18 0.32
C ARG A 217 -11.70 -11.34 -0.80
N HIS A 218 -10.96 -11.97 -1.73
CA HIS A 218 -10.26 -11.25 -2.80
C HIS A 218 -10.10 -12.04 -4.12
N SER A 219 -10.61 -13.26 -4.21
CA SER A 219 -10.72 -14.00 -5.48
C SER A 219 -11.77 -15.11 -5.44
N GLU A 220 -12.54 -15.22 -6.53
CA GLU A 220 -13.44 -16.35 -6.81
C GLU A 220 -12.77 -17.44 -7.68
N LEU A 221 -11.52 -17.24 -8.09
CA LEU A 221 -10.83 -18.09 -9.06
C LEU A 221 -9.69 -18.83 -8.37
N PHE A 222 -9.97 -20.01 -7.85
CA PHE A 222 -8.96 -20.85 -7.19
C PHE A 222 -9.16 -22.35 -7.47
N GLU A 223 -8.08 -23.10 -7.35
CA GLU A 223 -8.02 -24.54 -7.65
C GLU A 223 -7.14 -25.25 -6.62
N TRP A 224 -7.69 -26.29 -5.99
CA TRP A 224 -6.93 -27.23 -5.17
C TRP A 224 -6.27 -28.31 -6.04
N HIS A 225 -5.01 -28.60 -5.75
CA HIS A 225 -4.23 -29.62 -6.45
C HIS A 225 -4.13 -30.93 -5.64
N GLN A 226 -3.74 -32.01 -6.30
CA GLN A 226 -3.61 -33.35 -5.68
C GLN A 226 -2.57 -33.40 -4.54
N ASP A 227 -1.53 -32.57 -4.63
CA ASP A 227 -0.51 -32.40 -3.59
C ASP A 227 -1.01 -31.55 -2.39
N GLY A 228 -2.27 -31.13 -2.42
CA GLY A 228 -2.90 -30.28 -1.43
C GLY A 228 -2.41 -28.83 -1.46
N SER A 229 -1.68 -28.42 -2.49
CA SER A 229 -1.40 -27.02 -2.78
C SER A 229 -2.63 -26.31 -3.36
N LEU A 230 -2.65 -24.99 -3.27
CA LEU A 230 -3.73 -24.14 -3.80
C LEU A 230 -3.18 -23.17 -4.84
N SER A 231 -3.83 -23.10 -5.99
CA SER A 231 -3.63 -22.00 -6.94
C SER A 231 -4.74 -20.97 -6.80
N VAL A 232 -4.38 -19.69 -6.69
CA VAL A 232 -5.33 -18.57 -6.67
C VAL A 232 -4.99 -17.63 -7.83
N THR A 233 -5.99 -17.33 -8.65
CA THR A 233 -5.90 -16.39 -9.76
C THR A 233 -6.53 -15.07 -9.34
N HIS A 234 -5.82 -13.96 -9.50
CA HIS A 234 -6.36 -12.62 -9.31
C HIS A 234 -6.48 -11.94 -10.66
N ILE A 235 -7.60 -11.28 -10.89
CA ILE A 235 -7.81 -10.39 -12.04
C ILE A 235 -7.98 -9.00 -11.46
N VAL A 236 -6.94 -8.18 -11.55
CA VAL A 236 -6.97 -6.80 -11.07
C VAL A 236 -7.39 -5.89 -12.21
N PRO A 237 -8.54 -5.21 -12.13
CA PRO A 237 -8.95 -4.26 -13.14
C PRO A 237 -7.96 -3.10 -13.20
N SER A 238 -7.52 -2.71 -14.40
CA SER A 238 -6.72 -1.49 -14.56
C SER A 238 -7.58 -0.21 -14.61
N LYS A 239 -8.90 -0.33 -14.40
CA LYS A 239 -9.87 0.78 -14.44
C LYS A 239 -9.67 1.83 -13.33
N GLU A 240 -8.97 1.47 -12.25
CA GLU A 240 -8.58 2.45 -11.21
C GLU A 240 -7.58 3.50 -11.71
N LEU A 241 -6.87 3.23 -12.82
CA LEU A 241 -6.03 4.23 -13.50
C LEU A 241 -6.87 5.38 -14.09
N THR A 242 -8.15 5.13 -14.40
CA THR A 242 -9.06 6.13 -15.00
C THR A 242 -9.91 6.83 -13.93
N LEU A 243 -10.35 6.14 -12.88
CA LEU A 243 -11.16 6.74 -11.81
C LEU A 243 -10.40 7.77 -10.97
N LEU A 244 -9.09 7.57 -10.79
CA LEU A 244 -8.22 8.60 -10.21
C LEU A 244 -8.21 9.86 -11.08
N TYR A 245 -8.23 9.73 -12.41
CA TYR A 245 -8.23 10.87 -13.32
C TYR A 245 -9.55 11.66 -13.26
N ASP A 246 -10.70 10.99 -13.43
CA ASP A 246 -12.01 11.67 -13.47
C ASP A 246 -12.39 12.32 -12.14
N HIS A 247 -12.10 11.68 -11.01
CA HIS A 247 -12.35 12.30 -9.71
C HIS A 247 -11.41 13.47 -9.44
N LEU A 248 -10.16 13.45 -9.93
CA LEU A 248 -9.18 14.53 -9.73
C LEU A 248 -9.43 15.75 -10.63
N THR A 249 -10.00 15.56 -11.81
CA THR A 249 -10.24 16.64 -12.80
C THR A 249 -11.65 17.23 -12.77
N HIS A 250 -12.67 16.52 -12.25
CA HIS A 250 -14.07 16.93 -12.42
C HIS A 250 -14.85 17.23 -11.13
N HIS A 251 -14.21 17.21 -9.96
CA HIS A 251 -14.82 17.68 -8.71
C HIS A 251 -13.99 18.76 -8.02
N VAL A 252 -14.01 19.95 -8.62
CA VAL A 252 -13.97 21.23 -7.90
C VAL A 252 -15.17 22.03 -8.42
N LYS A 253 -16.28 21.95 -7.69
CA LYS A 253 -17.31 22.98 -7.69
C LYS A 253 -17.48 23.43 -6.26
#